data_AF-F2RL48-F1
#
_entry.id   AF-F2RL48-F1
#
_cell.length_a   1.000
_cell.length_b   1.000
_cell.length_c   1.000
_cell.angle_alpha   90.00
_cell.angle_beta   90.00
_cell.angle_gamma   90.00
#
_symmetry.space_group_name_H-M   'P 1'
#
loop_
_entity.id
_entity.type
_entity.pdbx_description
1 polymer ?
#
loop_
_entity_poly.entity_id
_entity_poly.type
_entity_poly.pdbx_seq_one_letter_code
_entity_poly.pdbx_strand_id
1 'polypeptide(L)' 'MKLSRRVSWFLLAFGVWSWVIWVTFAKNLWKDGSGLAFDDAGNPTAYFWVHLALAVTSFILGTAVGAIGLRGVRASKK' A
#
# COMPACT_ATOMS: atom_id res chain seq x y z
N MET A 1 -11.48 21.50 -10.56
CA MET A 1 -12.70 20.97 -9.90
C MET A 1 -12.35 20.58 -8.47
N LYS A 2 -13.17 20.90 -7.46
CA LYS A 2 -12.94 20.44 -6.07
C LYS A 2 -13.51 19.02 -5.93
N LEU A 3 -12.76 18.10 -5.30
CA LEU A 3 -13.26 16.77 -4.94
C LEU A 3 -14.45 16.90 -3.99
N SER A 4 -15.49 16.08 -4.21
CA SER A 4 -16.63 16.05 -3.28
C SER A 4 -16.19 15.49 -1.91
N ARG A 5 -16.90 15.87 -0.85
CA ARG A 5 -16.60 15.42 0.52
C ARG A 5 -16.65 13.88 0.63
N ARG A 6 -17.61 13.24 -0.03
CA ARG A 6 -17.77 11.77 -0.04
C ARG A 6 -16.58 11.09 -0.72
N VAL A 7 -16.16 11.58 -1.89
CA VAL A 7 -15.02 11.00 -2.60
C VAL A 7 -13.72 11.23 -1.82
N SER A 8 -13.55 12.39 -1.18
CA SER A 8 -12.36 12.66 -0.36
C SER A 8 -12.22 11.67 0.81
N TRP A 9 -13.32 11.35 1.48
CA TRP A 9 -13.33 10.31 2.51
C TRP A 9 -13.06 8.92 1.96
N PHE A 10 -13.64 8.58 0.80
CA PHE A 10 -13.35 7.32 0.13
C PHE A 10 -11.85 7.17 -0.18
N LEU A 11 -11.21 8.19 -0.76
CA LEU A 11 -9.78 8.16 -1.07
C LEU A 11 -8.92 8.05 0.20
N LEU A 12 -9.30 8.73 1.28
CA LEU A 12 -8.60 8.63 2.55
C LEU A 12 -8.70 7.21 3.14
N ALA A 13 -9.91 6.65 3.19
CA ALA A 13 -10.16 5.29 3.66
C ALA A 13 -9.42 4.26 2.80
N PHE A 14 -9.42 4.44 1.48
CA PHE A 14 -8.69 3.58 0.55
C PHE A 14 -7.18 3.64 0.78
N GLY A 15 -6.62 4.83 1.03
CA GLY A 15 -5.20 4.98 1.39
C GLY A 15 -4.83 4.23 2.68
N VAL A 16 -5.67 4.34 3.72
CA VAL A 16 -5.49 3.61 4.98
C VAL A 16 -5.60 2.10 4.77
N TRP A 17 -6.59 1.65 3.99
CA TRP A 17 -6.74 0.24 3.64
C TRP A 17 -5.53 -0.30 2.88
N SER A 18 -5.01 0.49 1.94
CA SER A 18 -3.80 0.15 1.17
C SER A 18 -2.60 -0.08 2.09
N TRP A 19 -2.44 0.74 3.14
CA TRP A 19 -1.39 0.51 4.16
C TRP A 19 -1.55 -0.85 4.85
N VAL A 20 -2.77 -1.19 5.28
CA VAL A 20 -3.04 -2.47 5.94
C VAL A 20 -2.65 -3.64 5.04
N ILE A 21 -3.04 -3.60 3.76
CA ILE A 21 -2.74 -4.66 2.79
C ILE A 21 -1.24 -4.78 2.56
N TRP A 22 -0.56 -3.70 2.18
CA TRP A 22 0.84 -3.79 1.75
C TRP A 22 1.80 -4.05 2.90
N VAL A 23 1.53 -3.52 4.10
CA VAL A 23 2.33 -3.85 5.30
C VAL A 23 2.15 -5.31 5.68
N THR A 24 0.92 -5.83 5.63
CA THR A 24 0.65 -7.24 5.95
C THR A 24 1.28 -8.16 4.91
N PHE A 25 1.16 -7.81 3.62
CA PHE A 25 1.79 -8.54 2.53
C PHE A 25 3.31 -8.57 2.67
N ALA A 26 3.97 -7.43 2.92
CA ALA A 26 5.42 -7.37 3.10
C ALA A 26 5.89 -8.21 4.29
N LYS A 27 5.14 -8.22 5.40
CA LYS A 27 5.40 -9.10 6.55
C LYS A 27 5.31 -10.57 6.17
N ASN A 28 4.29 -10.96 5.41
CA ASN A 28 4.12 -12.35 4.98
C ASN A 28 5.16 -12.76 3.93
N LEU A 29 5.56 -11.86 3.04
CA LEU A 29 6.64 -12.07 2.08
C LEU A 29 7.96 -12.34 2.82
N TRP A 30 8.27 -11.54 3.84
CA TRP A 30 9.48 -11.72 4.64
C TRP A 30 9.47 -13.00 5.50
N LYS A 31 8.29 -13.43 5.94
CA LYS A 31 8.08 -14.70 6.64
C LYS A 31 8.02 -15.91 5.70
N ASP A 32 8.19 -15.69 4.40
CA ASP A 32 8.06 -16.70 3.37
C ASP A 32 6.72 -17.46 3.41
N GLY A 33 5.60 -16.74 3.57
CA GLY A 33 4.29 -17.36 3.68
C GLY A 33 3.85 -18.18 2.45
N SER A 34 4.51 -18.00 1.30
CA SER A 34 4.29 -18.79 0.08
C SER A 34 5.29 -19.92 -0.12
N GLY A 35 6.42 -19.95 0.63
CA GLY A 35 7.53 -20.89 0.38
C GLY A 35 8.31 -20.60 -0.91
N LEU A 36 8.24 -19.37 -1.43
CA LEU A 36 8.85 -18.95 -2.70
C LEU A 36 9.82 -17.78 -2.54
N ALA A 37 9.80 -17.08 -1.41
CA ALA A 37 10.58 -15.86 -1.21
C ALA A 37 12.07 -16.15 -0.99
N PHE A 38 12.42 -17.29 -0.40
CA PHE A 38 13.80 -17.68 -0.16
C PHE A 38 14.08 -19.07 -0.72
N ASP A 39 15.30 -19.30 -1.17
CA ASP A 39 15.77 -20.64 -1.55
C ASP A 39 16.23 -21.45 -0.34
N ASP A 40 16.63 -22.72 -0.56
CA ASP A 40 17.10 -23.63 0.51
C ASP A 40 18.34 -23.11 1.24
N ALA A 41 19.11 -22.20 0.62
CA ALA A 41 20.26 -21.55 1.22
C ALA A 41 19.91 -20.22 1.93
N GLY A 42 18.62 -19.83 1.92
CA GLY A 42 18.11 -18.60 2.55
C GLY A 42 18.32 -17.34 1.72
N ASN A 43 18.70 -17.44 0.44
CA ASN A 43 18.87 -16.26 -0.42
C ASN A 43 17.52 -15.81 -0.98
N PRO A 44 17.28 -14.49 -1.10
CA PRO A 44 16.05 -13.98 -1.70
C PRO A 44 15.97 -14.33 -3.18
N THR A 45 14.84 -14.90 -3.59
CA THR A 45 14.60 -15.30 -4.98
C THR A 45 14.15 -14.10 -5.84
N ALA A 46 14.05 -14.31 -7.16
CA ALA A 46 13.41 -13.32 -8.04
C ALA A 46 11.95 -13.03 -7.65
N TYR A 47 11.23 -14.04 -7.14
CA TYR A 47 9.86 -13.88 -6.64
C TYR A 47 9.82 -12.84 -5.52
N PHE A 48 10.74 -12.93 -4.56
CA PHE A 48 10.84 -11.96 -3.47
C PHE A 48 11.04 -10.55 -3.98
N TRP A 49 12.03 -10.34 -4.86
CA TRP A 49 12.35 -8.99 -5.35
C TRP A 49 11.23 -8.36 -6.16
N VAL A 50 10.57 -9.12 -7.04
CA VAL A 50 9.44 -8.63 -7.83
C VAL A 50 8.29 -8.22 -6.91
N HIS A 51 7.93 -9.07 -5.94
CA HIS A 51 6.80 -8.78 -5.06
C HIS A 51 7.11 -7.67 -4.06
N LEU A 52 8.36 -7.57 -3.59
CA LEU A 52 8.78 -6.46 -2.74
C LEU A 52 8.71 -5.14 -3.50
N ALA A 53 9.21 -5.09 -4.74
CA ALA A 53 9.14 -3.89 -5.59
C ALA A 53 7.69 -3.47 -5.86
N LEU A 54 6.82 -4.43 -6.18
CA LEU A 54 5.38 -4.19 -6.35
C LEU A 54 4.75 -3.66 -5.06
N ALA A 55 5.01 -4.31 -3.92
CA ALA A 55 4.45 -3.91 -2.63
C ALA A 55 4.88 -2.48 -2.22
N VAL A 56 6.17 -2.15 -2.37
CA VAL A 56 6.69 -0.80 -2.08
C VAL A 56 6.06 0.24 -3.01
N THR A 57 6.02 -0.04 -4.32
CA THR A 57 5.42 0.87 -5.30
C THR A 57 3.95 1.11 -4.99
N SER A 58 3.18 0.05 -4.76
CA SER A 58 1.75 0.16 -4.44
C SER A 58 1.50 0.82 -3.09
N PHE A 59 2.37 0.63 -2.10
CA PHE A 59 2.30 1.33 -0.82
C PHE A 59 2.48 2.85 -1.00
N ILE A 60 3.46 3.28 -1.81
CA ILE A 60 3.68 4.70 -2.11
C ILE A 60 2.46 5.29 -2.82
N LEU A 61 1.93 4.60 -3.83
CA LEU A 61 0.74 5.05 -4.55
C LEU A 61 -0.48 5.13 -3.63
N GLY A 62 -0.70 4.14 -2.77
CA GLY A 62 -1.75 4.16 -1.75
C GLY A 62 -1.62 5.33 -0.78
N THR A 63 -0.39 5.64 -0.36
CA THR A 63 -0.08 6.80 0.49
C THR A 63 -0.42 8.11 -0.21
N ALA A 64 -0.04 8.26 -1.48
CA ALA A 64 -0.37 9.44 -2.27
C ALA A 64 -1.89 9.63 -2.41
N VAL A 65 -2.63 8.54 -2.69
CA VAL A 65 -4.11 8.56 -2.74
C VAL A 65 -4.71 8.98 -1.39
N GLY A 66 -4.22 8.42 -0.28
CA GLY A 66 -4.65 8.80 1.07
C GLY A 66 -4.38 10.27 1.38
N ALA A 67 -3.21 10.79 0.97
CA ALA A 67 -2.85 12.19 1.13
C ALA A 67 -3.77 13.13 0.32
N ILE A 68 -4.14 12.76 -0.90
CA ILE A 68 -5.13 13.49 -1.71
C ILE A 68 -6.50 13.50 -1.01
N GLY A 69 -6.94 12.33 -0.51
CA GLY A 69 -8.18 12.22 0.27
C GLY A 69 -8.18 13.11 1.51
N LEU A 70 -7.09 13.10 2.29
CA LEU A 70 -6.92 13.94 3.48
C LEU A 70 -6.99 15.43 3.15
N ARG A 71 -6.31 15.86 2.07
CA ARG A 71 -6.36 17.24 1.58
C ARG A 71 -7.79 17.63 1.18
N GLY A 72 -8.51 16.75 0.49
CA GLY A 72 -9.91 16.95 0.12
C GLY A 72 -10.83 17.11 1.35
N VAL A 73 -10.70 16.22 2.34
CA VAL A 73 -11.48 16.28 3.59
C VAL A 73 -11.22 17.59 4.34
N ARG A 74 -9.96 18.03 4.44
CA ARG A 74 -9.60 19.30 5.10
C ARG A 74 -10.13 20.52 4.33
N ALA A 75 -10.08 20.50 3.01
CA ALA A 75 -10.58 21.59 2.17
C ALA A 75 -12.10 21.73 2.19
N SER A 76 -12.86 20.66 2.44
CA SER A 76 -14.32 20.68 2.60
C SER A 76 -14.81 21.06 3.99
N LYS A 77 -13.90 21.28 4.96
CA LYS A 77 -14.26 21.76 6.31
C LYS A 77 -14.23 23.29 6.45
N LYS A 78 -13.68 23.99 5.45
CA LYS A 78 -13.79 25.45 5.27
C LYS A 78 -14.94 25.74 4.31
#